data_AF-A0A075MX48-F1
#
_entry.id   AF-A0A075MX48-F1
#
_cell.length_a   1.000
_cell.length_b   1.000
_cell.length_c   1.000
_cell.angle_alpha   90.00
_cell.angle_beta   90.00
_cell.angle_gamma   90.00
#
_symmetry.space_group_name_H-M   'P 1'
#
loop_
_entity.id
_entity.type
_entity.pdbx_description
1 polymer ?
#
loop_
_entity_poly.entity_id
_entity_poly.type
_entity_poly.pdbx_seq_one_letter_code
_entity_poly.pdbx_strand_id
1 'polypeptide(L)'
;MSSRKIHYLSLFSFSVILFAGIFLNSSFETSVRAAFAVNPTFNATKGYQYIANQYNATYGLVRESETIPTYWLWTDNLLASEVLKDYNYQMSANITSSIKVYTSNYDLDYRHPQGVLFNNVAYFNGVTNKQVNGAVWYSDSDGQELSCGDYADIAFLKSMYLYKAGKFIDAKTCYDMGASMFDGIGMRDSAFNGDGQRYSTYKLALWQIASNVTGYPIPKEPMMIIPFMQNQTTGGIYTHYRADLTPDSLTNVETTSLVIMAEKGVTHEKPAAIASENQHLEMIKWLIGAFVVAGFAILLFKNR
;
A
#
# COMPACT_ATOMS: atom_id res chain seq x y z
N MET A 1 0.34 -42.35 65.65
CA MET A 1 1.36 -41.32 65.37
C MET A 1 1.63 -41.32 63.88
N SER A 2 1.00 -40.40 63.17
CA SER A 2 0.87 -40.45 61.70
C SER A 2 1.84 -39.50 61.00
N SER A 3 2.35 -40.00 59.89
CA SER A 3 3.35 -39.45 58.98
C SER A 3 3.03 -38.04 58.46
N ARG A 4 4.04 -37.16 58.46
CA ARG A 4 4.12 -35.98 57.58
C ARG A 4 5.57 -35.78 57.12
N LYS A 5 5.86 -36.22 55.89
CA LYS A 5 6.90 -35.63 55.03
C LYS A 5 6.24 -35.34 53.69
N ILE A 6 6.04 -34.07 53.37
CA ILE A 6 5.57 -33.61 52.06
C ILE A 6 6.55 -32.52 51.58
N HIS A 7 7.20 -32.88 50.47
CA HIS A 7 7.78 -32.09 49.38
C HIS A 7 7.97 -30.57 49.53
N TYR A 8 9.25 -30.15 49.53
CA TYR A 8 9.69 -28.85 49.01
C TYR A 8 10.43 -29.10 47.68
N LEU A 9 9.73 -29.01 46.55
CA LEU A 9 10.36 -28.91 45.23
C LEU A 9 9.34 -28.42 44.20
N SER A 10 9.35 -27.11 43.93
CA SER A 10 9.12 -26.47 42.61
C SER A 10 8.77 -24.99 42.77
N LEU A 11 9.78 -24.15 42.98
CA LEU A 11 9.65 -22.69 42.85
C LEU A 11 10.80 -22.07 42.03
N PHE A 12 11.39 -22.87 41.13
CA PHE A 12 12.49 -22.44 40.26
C PHE A 12 12.18 -22.80 38.79
N SER A 13 11.13 -22.21 38.21
CA SER A 13 10.93 -22.21 36.74
C SER A 13 9.96 -21.16 36.20
N PHE A 14 9.67 -20.08 36.94
CA PHE A 14 8.85 -18.98 36.42
C PHE A 14 9.61 -17.66 36.19
N SER A 15 10.84 -17.52 36.70
CA SER A 15 11.61 -16.27 36.58
C SER A 15 12.56 -16.20 35.38
N VAL A 16 12.81 -17.31 34.67
CA VAL A 16 13.72 -17.32 33.50
C VAL A 16 13.00 -16.96 32.20
N ILE A 17 11.69 -17.21 32.09
CA ILE A 17 10.90 -16.88 30.89
C ILE A 17 10.59 -15.38 30.81
N LEU A 18 10.46 -14.68 31.95
CA LEU A 18 10.18 -13.24 31.97
C LEU A 18 11.41 -12.38 31.61
N PHE A 19 12.62 -12.83 31.96
CA PHE A 19 13.85 -12.09 31.64
C PHE A 19 14.28 -12.24 30.18
N ALA A 20 14.05 -13.38 29.54
CA ALA A 20 14.36 -13.56 28.12
C ALA A 20 13.48 -12.67 27.21
N GLY A 21 12.22 -12.44 27.57
CA GLY A 21 11.31 -11.56 26.82
C GLY A 21 11.69 -10.07 26.88
N ILE A 22 12.28 -9.61 27.98
CA ILE A 22 12.68 -8.20 28.15
C ILE A 22 14.01 -7.91 27.41
N PHE A 23 14.94 -8.87 27.34
CA PHE A 23 16.22 -8.68 26.63
C PHE A 23 16.12 -8.87 25.10
N LEU A 24 15.17 -9.66 24.60
CA LEU A 24 14.94 -9.79 23.15
C LEU A 24 14.20 -8.57 22.56
N ASN A 25 13.32 -7.93 23.32
CA ASN A 25 12.65 -6.69 22.88
C ASN A 25 13.59 -5.48 22.87
N SER A 26 14.53 -5.39 23.81
CA SER A 26 15.42 -4.23 23.88
C SER A 26 16.44 -4.18 22.74
N SER A 27 16.98 -5.32 22.30
CA SER A 27 17.90 -5.36 21.16
C SER A 27 17.21 -5.08 19.83
N PHE A 28 15.99 -5.57 19.64
CA PHE A 28 15.16 -5.29 18.46
C PHE A 28 14.74 -3.81 18.39
N GLU A 29 14.27 -3.23 19.49
CA GLU A 29 13.99 -1.80 19.54
C GLU A 29 15.24 -0.96 19.27
N THR A 30 16.41 -1.40 19.75
CA THR A 30 17.67 -0.68 19.54
C THR A 30 18.12 -0.73 18.08
N SER A 31 17.98 -1.88 17.40
CA SER A 31 18.35 -2.00 15.98
C SER A 31 17.40 -1.23 15.06
N VAL A 32 16.09 -1.28 15.32
CA VAL A 32 15.09 -0.51 14.56
C VAL A 32 15.28 1.00 14.78
N ARG A 33 15.50 1.45 16.03
CA ARG A 33 15.81 2.86 16.33
C ARG A 33 17.13 3.32 15.71
N ALA A 34 18.14 2.46 15.68
CA ALA A 34 19.42 2.76 15.03
C ALA A 34 19.29 2.82 13.50
N ALA A 35 18.47 1.96 12.90
CA ALA A 35 18.14 2.04 11.48
C ALA A 35 17.50 3.40 11.16
N PHE A 36 16.48 3.81 11.90
CA PHE A 36 15.84 5.14 11.75
C PHE A 36 16.74 6.33 12.10
N ALA A 37 17.92 6.14 12.69
CA ALA A 37 18.88 7.22 12.92
C ALA A 37 19.61 7.63 11.63
N VAL A 38 19.76 6.68 10.69
CA VAL A 38 20.05 7.01 9.29
C VAL A 38 18.69 7.39 8.70
N ASN A 39 18.55 8.59 8.13
CA ASN A 39 17.32 9.01 7.47
C ASN A 39 17.47 8.79 5.95
N PRO A 40 17.45 7.55 5.44
CA PRO A 40 17.49 7.34 4.00
C PRO A 40 16.26 7.99 3.37
N THR A 41 16.48 8.68 2.25
CA THR A 41 15.43 9.25 1.43
C THR A 41 15.26 8.38 0.19
N PHE A 42 14.01 8.08 -0.19
CA PHE A 42 13.75 7.39 -1.43
C PHE A 42 14.24 8.21 -2.63
N ASN A 43 14.98 7.57 -3.54
CA ASN A 43 15.48 8.20 -4.76
C ASN A 43 14.61 7.79 -5.96
N ALA A 44 13.60 8.61 -6.27
CA ALA A 44 12.67 8.35 -7.37
C ALA A 44 13.38 8.24 -8.73
N THR A 45 14.41 9.06 -8.99
CA THR A 45 15.19 9.00 -10.24
C THR A 45 15.82 7.63 -10.45
N LYS A 46 16.42 7.04 -9.42
CA LYS A 46 16.95 5.68 -9.49
C LYS A 46 15.84 4.63 -9.67
N GLY A 47 14.68 4.83 -9.06
CA GLY A 47 13.51 3.98 -9.28
C GLY A 47 13.04 3.98 -10.74
N TYR A 48 12.96 5.16 -11.38
CA TYR A 48 12.63 5.25 -12.80
C TYR A 48 13.68 4.57 -13.69
N GLN A 49 14.97 4.77 -13.39
CA GLN A 49 16.06 4.12 -14.11
C GLN A 49 16.01 2.60 -13.98
N TYR A 50 15.71 2.08 -12.79
CA TYR A 50 15.52 0.65 -12.56
C TYR A 50 14.46 0.07 -13.49
N ILE A 51 13.27 0.69 -13.56
CA ILE A 51 12.17 0.25 -14.43
C ILE A 51 12.59 0.32 -15.90
N ALA A 52 13.21 1.43 -16.31
CA ALA A 52 13.65 1.61 -17.69
C ALA A 52 14.70 0.58 -18.12
N ASN A 53 15.60 0.18 -17.21
CA ASN A 53 16.60 -0.85 -17.45
C ASN A 53 16.01 -2.28 -17.57
N GLN A 54 14.75 -2.49 -17.18
CA GLN A 54 14.06 -3.76 -17.39
C GLN A 54 13.38 -3.86 -18.76
N TYR A 55 13.38 -2.78 -19.56
CA TYR A 55 12.70 -2.76 -20.84
C TYR A 55 13.36 -3.68 -21.86
N ASN A 56 12.54 -4.50 -22.51
CA ASN A 56 12.96 -5.38 -23.60
C ASN A 56 12.21 -5.01 -24.88
N ALA A 57 12.95 -4.50 -25.87
CA ALA A 57 12.37 -4.05 -27.13
C ALA A 57 11.71 -5.16 -27.96
N THR A 58 12.08 -6.43 -27.77
CA THR A 58 11.45 -7.57 -28.46
C THR A 58 10.01 -7.78 -28.02
N TYR A 59 9.74 -7.65 -26.71
CA TYR A 59 8.39 -7.72 -26.16
C TYR A 59 7.69 -6.35 -26.16
N GLY A 60 8.48 -5.26 -26.18
CA GLY A 60 8.03 -3.90 -25.90
C GLY A 60 7.50 -3.73 -24.48
N LEU A 61 7.97 -4.58 -23.55
CA LEU A 61 7.53 -4.65 -22.15
C LEU A 61 8.77 -4.63 -21.24
N VAL A 62 8.55 -4.30 -19.96
CA VAL A 62 9.53 -4.46 -18.88
C VAL A 62 9.35 -5.81 -18.19
N ARG A 63 10.47 -6.47 -17.87
CA ARG A 63 10.47 -7.72 -17.10
C ARG A 63 10.29 -7.45 -15.60
N GLU A 64 9.78 -8.44 -14.88
CA GLU A 64 9.45 -8.40 -13.46
C GLU A 64 10.63 -7.96 -12.57
N SER A 65 11.82 -8.51 -12.84
CA SER A 65 13.05 -8.16 -12.14
C SER A 65 14.29 -8.39 -13.01
N GLU A 66 15.46 -8.02 -12.51
CA GLU A 66 16.74 -8.17 -13.24
C GLU A 66 17.05 -9.60 -13.67
N THR A 67 16.57 -10.59 -12.92
CA THR A 67 16.87 -12.01 -13.12
C THR A 67 15.65 -12.85 -13.48
N ILE A 68 14.44 -12.34 -13.31
CA ILE A 68 13.20 -13.05 -13.69
C ILE A 68 12.71 -12.49 -15.02
N PRO A 69 12.80 -13.27 -16.12
CA PRO A 69 12.44 -12.80 -17.46
C PRO A 69 10.93 -12.89 -17.73
N THR A 70 10.08 -12.72 -16.72
CA THR A 70 8.61 -12.73 -16.86
C THR A 70 8.10 -11.31 -17.14
N TYR A 71 7.13 -11.15 -18.02
CA TYR A 71 6.55 -9.85 -18.38
C TYR A 71 5.07 -9.84 -18.04
N TRP A 72 4.73 -9.25 -16.89
CA TRP A 72 3.34 -9.14 -16.45
C TRP A 72 2.65 -7.95 -17.11
N LEU A 73 1.58 -8.20 -17.88
CA LEU A 73 0.85 -7.14 -18.59
C LEU A 73 0.25 -6.09 -17.64
N TRP A 74 -0.31 -6.53 -16.51
CA TRP A 74 -1.05 -5.66 -15.61
C TRP A 74 -0.21 -5.12 -14.45
N THR A 75 0.32 -6.01 -13.62
CA THR A 75 0.98 -5.65 -12.36
C THR A 75 2.31 -4.93 -12.59
N ASP A 76 3.11 -5.36 -13.56
CA ASP A 76 4.35 -4.65 -13.90
C ASP A 76 4.14 -3.58 -14.96
N ASN A 77 3.64 -3.97 -16.14
CA ASN A 77 3.75 -3.13 -17.32
C ASN A 77 2.75 -1.99 -17.37
N LEU A 78 1.51 -2.20 -16.91
CA LEU A 78 0.54 -1.11 -16.81
C LEU A 78 1.02 -0.06 -15.80
N LEU A 79 1.48 -0.48 -14.62
CA LEU A 79 2.06 0.38 -13.60
C LEU A 79 3.33 1.09 -14.08
N ALA A 80 4.26 0.37 -14.71
CA ALA A 80 5.49 0.94 -15.28
C ALA A 80 5.17 2.00 -16.34
N SER A 81 4.23 1.71 -17.25
CA SER A 81 3.82 2.68 -18.28
C SER A 81 3.26 3.95 -17.65
N GLU A 82 2.48 3.85 -16.57
CA GLU A 82 1.90 5.00 -15.88
C GLU A 82 2.98 5.88 -15.25
N VAL A 83 3.88 5.30 -14.46
CA VAL A 83 4.90 6.10 -13.75
C VAL A 83 5.94 6.69 -14.70
N LEU A 84 6.22 6.03 -15.82
CA LEU A 84 7.20 6.51 -16.80
C LEU A 84 6.68 7.66 -17.69
N LYS A 85 5.38 8.00 -17.68
CA LYS A 85 4.81 9.03 -18.59
C LYS A 85 5.61 10.35 -18.60
N ASP A 86 5.97 10.83 -17.42
CA ASP A 86 6.69 12.10 -17.27
C ASP A 86 8.21 11.96 -17.31
N TYR A 87 8.74 10.74 -17.11
CA TYR A 87 10.18 10.47 -17.05
C TYR A 87 10.75 10.03 -18.39
N ASN A 88 10.05 9.13 -19.09
CA ASN A 88 10.40 8.59 -20.39
C ASN A 88 9.12 8.28 -21.17
N TYR A 89 8.52 9.34 -21.73
CA TYR A 89 7.27 9.27 -22.47
C TYR A 89 7.30 8.24 -23.61
N GLN A 90 8.39 8.17 -24.37
CA GLN A 90 8.50 7.24 -25.50
C GLN A 90 8.42 5.78 -25.03
N MET A 91 9.13 5.43 -23.95
CA MET A 91 9.07 4.08 -23.40
C MET A 91 7.69 3.77 -22.82
N SER A 92 7.09 4.71 -22.08
CA SER A 92 5.71 4.60 -21.59
C SER A 92 4.74 4.31 -22.73
N ALA A 93 4.78 5.10 -23.81
CA ALA A 93 3.93 4.94 -24.99
C ALA A 93 4.14 3.60 -25.71
N ASN A 94 5.39 3.12 -25.78
CA ASN A 94 5.70 1.81 -26.34
C ASN A 94 5.09 0.67 -25.50
N ILE A 95 5.28 0.71 -24.17
CA ILE A 95 4.70 -0.29 -23.26
C ILE A 95 3.16 -0.29 -23.38
N THR A 96 2.53 0.87 -23.33
CA THR A 96 1.07 0.99 -23.51
C THR A 96 0.61 0.42 -24.85
N SER A 97 1.35 0.66 -25.93
CA SER A 97 1.03 0.13 -27.25
C SER A 97 1.20 -1.38 -27.32
N SER A 98 2.27 -1.93 -26.73
CA SER A 98 2.47 -3.38 -26.64
C SER A 98 1.37 -4.06 -25.84
N ILE A 99 0.95 -3.51 -24.69
CA ILE A 99 -0.18 -4.03 -23.92
C ILE A 99 -1.42 -4.13 -24.82
N LYS A 100 -1.76 -3.06 -25.56
CA LYS A 100 -2.91 -3.05 -26.49
C LYS A 100 -2.82 -4.11 -27.58
N VAL A 101 -1.62 -4.35 -28.13
CA VAL A 101 -1.38 -5.39 -29.13
C VAL A 101 -1.62 -6.78 -28.52
N TYR A 102 -1.08 -7.05 -27.32
CA TYR A 102 -1.32 -8.33 -26.64
C TYR A 102 -2.81 -8.52 -26.31
N THR A 103 -3.48 -7.50 -25.78
CA THR A 103 -4.91 -7.62 -25.46
C THR A 103 -5.76 -7.86 -26.69
N SER A 104 -5.46 -7.20 -27.81
CA SER A 104 -6.21 -7.38 -29.06
C SER A 104 -5.94 -8.72 -29.74
N ASN A 105 -4.68 -9.19 -29.75
CA ASN A 105 -4.32 -10.42 -30.46
C ASN A 105 -4.77 -11.68 -29.73
N TYR A 106 -4.89 -11.61 -28.39
CA TYR A 106 -5.22 -12.74 -27.54
C TYR A 106 -6.59 -12.62 -26.86
N ASP A 107 -7.40 -11.62 -27.24
CA ASP A 107 -8.75 -11.36 -26.72
C ASP A 107 -8.78 -11.31 -25.18
N LEU A 108 -7.91 -10.46 -24.61
CA LEU A 108 -7.72 -10.39 -23.16
C LEU A 108 -8.52 -9.23 -22.56
N ASP A 109 -9.36 -9.54 -21.58
CA ASP A 109 -10.04 -8.56 -20.76
C ASP A 109 -9.19 -8.14 -19.56
N TYR A 110 -9.19 -6.85 -19.26
CA TYR A 110 -8.58 -6.33 -18.04
C TYR A 110 -9.48 -6.58 -16.82
N ARG A 111 -9.11 -7.53 -15.97
CA ARG A 111 -9.79 -7.83 -14.71
C ARG A 111 -8.80 -7.95 -13.57
N HIS A 112 -8.59 -6.85 -12.84
CA HIS A 112 -7.62 -6.80 -11.76
C HIS A 112 -8.00 -5.74 -10.69
N PRO A 113 -7.63 -5.91 -9.40
CA PRO A 113 -7.93 -4.93 -8.35
C PRO A 113 -7.27 -3.58 -8.61
N GLN A 114 -6.08 -3.58 -9.24
CA GLN A 114 -5.33 -2.37 -9.58
C GLN A 114 -6.01 -1.48 -10.60
N GLY A 115 -7.13 -1.89 -11.20
CA GLY A 115 -7.92 -1.03 -12.09
C GLY A 115 -8.30 0.29 -11.45
N VAL A 116 -8.48 0.29 -10.12
CA VAL A 116 -8.76 1.49 -9.33
C VAL A 116 -7.66 2.56 -9.46
N LEU A 117 -6.40 2.18 -9.68
CA LEU A 117 -5.28 3.12 -9.82
C LEU A 117 -5.32 3.88 -11.14
N PHE A 118 -6.00 3.33 -12.16
CA PHE A 118 -6.04 3.85 -13.52
C PHE A 118 -7.42 4.36 -13.96
N ASN A 119 -8.35 4.53 -13.01
CA ASN A 119 -9.77 4.83 -13.28
C ASN A 119 -10.45 3.80 -14.21
N ASN A 120 -9.99 2.55 -14.16
CA ASN A 120 -10.63 1.42 -14.83
C ASN A 120 -11.56 0.68 -13.86
N VAL A 121 -12.37 -0.22 -14.40
CA VAL A 121 -13.15 -1.16 -13.60
C VAL A 121 -12.18 -2.03 -12.78
N ALA A 122 -12.41 -2.11 -11.48
CA ALA A 122 -11.62 -2.91 -10.55
C ALA A 122 -12.40 -4.17 -10.17
N TYR A 123 -11.71 -5.31 -10.18
CA TYR A 123 -12.27 -6.61 -9.80
C TYR A 123 -11.50 -7.11 -8.60
N PHE A 124 -12.19 -7.46 -7.51
CA PHE A 124 -11.57 -7.80 -6.23
C PHE A 124 -11.66 -9.28 -5.90
N ASN A 125 -11.75 -10.10 -6.93
CA ASN A 125 -11.71 -11.54 -6.85
C ASN A 125 -10.28 -12.05 -6.73
N GLY A 126 -10.14 -13.26 -6.17
CA GLY A 126 -8.90 -14.03 -6.20
C GLY A 126 -8.33 -14.12 -7.61
N VAL A 127 -7.01 -14.08 -7.70
CA VAL A 127 -6.29 -13.93 -8.97
C VAL A 127 -5.72 -15.28 -9.42
N THR A 128 -5.89 -15.58 -10.71
CA THR A 128 -5.22 -16.69 -11.40
C THR A 128 -4.21 -16.14 -12.39
N ASN A 129 -2.99 -16.67 -12.39
CA ASN A 129 -1.96 -16.27 -13.35
C ASN A 129 -2.06 -17.10 -14.63
N LYS A 130 -2.08 -16.42 -15.78
CA LYS A 130 -2.27 -17.01 -17.11
C LYS A 130 -1.16 -16.57 -18.06
N GLN A 131 -0.59 -17.54 -18.78
CA GLN A 131 0.40 -17.28 -19.81
C GLN A 131 -0.30 -16.81 -21.09
N VAL A 132 0.21 -15.74 -21.70
CA VAL A 132 -0.26 -15.23 -22.99
C VAL A 132 0.53 -15.88 -24.12
N ASN A 133 1.85 -15.64 -24.10
CA ASN A 133 2.78 -16.16 -25.10
C ASN A 133 4.21 -16.11 -24.56
N GLY A 134 4.89 -17.26 -24.53
CA GLY A 134 6.27 -17.35 -24.08
C GLY A 134 6.45 -16.79 -22.67
N ALA A 135 7.21 -15.70 -22.54
CA ALA A 135 7.50 -15.09 -21.26
C ALA A 135 6.47 -14.04 -20.80
N VAL A 136 5.39 -13.82 -21.57
CA VAL A 136 4.37 -12.82 -21.29
C VAL A 136 3.20 -13.46 -20.53
N TRP A 137 2.83 -12.85 -19.42
CA TRP A 137 1.81 -13.34 -18.48
C TRP A 137 0.84 -12.22 -18.08
N TYR A 138 -0.31 -12.61 -17.58
CA TYR A 138 -1.25 -11.71 -16.94
C TYR A 138 -1.93 -12.37 -15.75
N SER A 139 -2.47 -11.53 -14.88
CA SER A 139 -3.19 -11.90 -13.68
C SER A 139 -4.67 -11.63 -13.89
N ASP A 140 -5.52 -12.63 -13.65
CA ASP A 140 -6.95 -12.55 -13.94
C ASP A 140 -7.77 -12.75 -12.66
N SER A 141 -8.57 -11.76 -12.28
CA SER A 141 -9.46 -11.81 -11.12
C SER A 141 -10.72 -12.63 -11.42
N ASP A 142 -10.58 -13.95 -11.51
CA ASP A 142 -11.66 -14.90 -11.82
C ASP A 142 -12.06 -15.81 -10.64
N GLY A 143 -11.46 -15.61 -9.47
CA GLY A 143 -11.73 -16.37 -8.26
C GLY A 143 -12.93 -15.88 -7.44
N GLN A 144 -12.92 -16.20 -6.14
CA GLN A 144 -13.91 -15.70 -5.18
C GLN A 144 -13.60 -14.26 -4.77
N GLU A 145 -14.64 -13.48 -4.49
CA GLU A 145 -14.50 -12.11 -3.97
C GLU A 145 -13.70 -12.10 -2.67
N LEU A 146 -12.66 -11.28 -2.59
CA LEU A 146 -11.78 -11.18 -1.43
C LEU A 146 -12.32 -10.17 -0.41
N SER A 147 -12.14 -10.42 0.89
CA SER A 147 -12.57 -9.46 1.92
C SER A 147 -11.53 -8.35 2.15
N CYS A 148 -11.98 -7.16 2.58
CA CYS A 148 -11.07 -6.13 3.12
C CYS A 148 -10.34 -6.59 4.39
N GLY A 149 -10.84 -7.62 5.08
CA GLY A 149 -10.23 -8.16 6.29
C GLY A 149 -9.10 -9.15 6.06
N ASP A 150 -8.89 -9.64 4.83
CA ASP A 150 -7.97 -10.75 4.59
C ASP A 150 -6.58 -10.29 4.15
N TYR A 151 -6.52 -9.30 3.25
CA TYR A 151 -5.29 -8.82 2.61
C TYR A 151 -5.24 -7.29 2.61
N ALA A 152 -4.10 -6.72 3.01
CA ALA A 152 -3.99 -5.28 3.21
C ALA A 152 -4.03 -4.50 1.88
N ASP A 153 -3.42 -5.04 0.82
CA ASP A 153 -3.50 -4.47 -0.53
C ASP A 153 -4.95 -4.42 -1.04
N ILE A 154 -5.72 -5.49 -0.87
CA ILE A 154 -7.16 -5.52 -1.20
C ILE A 154 -7.93 -4.50 -0.39
N ALA A 155 -7.66 -4.39 0.91
CA ALA A 155 -8.28 -3.39 1.78
C ALA A 155 -8.08 -1.96 1.26
N PHE A 156 -6.84 -1.60 0.92
CA PHE A 156 -6.52 -0.25 0.42
C PHE A 156 -7.06 0.01 -0.99
N LEU A 157 -6.95 -0.96 -1.91
CA LEU A 157 -7.50 -0.83 -3.26
C LEU A 157 -9.04 -0.72 -3.22
N LYS A 158 -9.73 -1.51 -2.39
CA LYS A 158 -11.17 -1.39 -2.18
C LYS A 158 -11.56 -0.07 -1.54
N SER A 159 -10.81 0.40 -0.56
CA SER A 159 -11.04 1.71 0.06
C SER A 159 -11.07 2.82 -0.98
N MET A 160 -10.05 2.87 -1.87
CA MET A 160 -10.00 3.83 -2.96
C MET A 160 -11.18 3.69 -3.92
N TYR A 161 -11.54 2.45 -4.28
CA TYR A 161 -12.65 2.18 -5.20
C TYR A 161 -13.99 2.67 -4.64
N LEU A 162 -14.28 2.31 -3.38
CA LEU A 162 -15.50 2.71 -2.68
C LEU A 162 -15.55 4.24 -2.48
N TYR A 163 -14.41 4.87 -2.19
CA TYR A 163 -14.33 6.32 -2.05
C TYR A 163 -14.66 7.03 -3.37
N LYS A 164 -14.08 6.56 -4.49
CA LYS A 164 -14.39 7.08 -5.84
C LYS A 164 -15.86 6.89 -6.20
N ALA A 165 -16.51 5.85 -5.69
CA ALA A 165 -17.93 5.58 -5.86
C ALA A 165 -18.85 6.35 -4.88
N GLY A 166 -18.31 7.22 -4.01
CA GLY A 166 -19.09 7.98 -3.03
C GLY A 166 -19.53 7.19 -1.80
N LYS A 167 -19.05 5.95 -1.62
CA LYS A 167 -19.38 5.08 -0.49
C LYS A 167 -18.39 5.29 0.66
N PHE A 168 -18.41 6.48 1.27
CA PHE A 168 -17.35 6.91 2.18
C PHE A 168 -17.25 6.08 3.47
N ILE A 169 -18.38 5.62 4.02
CA ILE A 169 -18.39 4.76 5.22
C ILE A 169 -17.69 3.44 4.90
N ASP A 170 -18.12 2.74 3.85
CA ASP A 170 -17.51 1.47 3.42
C ASP A 170 -16.02 1.64 3.07
N ALA A 171 -15.68 2.75 2.40
CA ALA A 171 -14.30 3.10 2.07
C ALA A 171 -13.43 3.25 3.33
N LYS A 172 -13.96 3.93 4.36
CA LYS A 172 -13.26 4.11 5.64
C LYS A 172 -13.15 2.79 6.40
N THR A 173 -14.18 1.95 6.37
CA THR A 173 -14.15 0.61 6.97
C THR A 173 -13.04 -0.25 6.36
N CYS A 174 -12.94 -0.31 5.03
CA CYS A 174 -11.85 -1.06 4.38
C CYS A 174 -10.48 -0.45 4.67
N TYR A 175 -10.35 0.88 4.69
CA TYR A 175 -9.11 1.55 5.07
C TYR A 175 -8.65 1.14 6.47
N ASP A 176 -9.57 1.19 7.45
CA ASP A 176 -9.26 0.88 8.85
C ASP A 176 -8.92 -0.61 9.05
N MET A 177 -9.58 -1.51 8.30
CA MET A 177 -9.23 -2.92 8.30
C MET A 177 -7.78 -3.13 7.82
N GLY A 178 -7.40 -2.54 6.68
CA GLY A 178 -6.02 -2.61 6.19
C GLY A 178 -5.01 -1.99 7.15
N ALA A 179 -5.31 -0.80 7.69
CA ALA A 179 -4.46 -0.12 8.66
C ALA A 179 -4.27 -0.93 9.96
N SER A 180 -5.29 -1.67 10.40
CA SER A 180 -5.21 -2.51 11.60
C SER A 180 -4.28 -3.72 11.45
N MET A 181 -3.89 -4.06 10.22
CA MET A 181 -2.93 -5.13 9.95
C MET A 181 -1.48 -4.68 10.16
N PHE A 182 -1.24 -3.38 10.34
CA PHE A 182 0.10 -2.86 10.60
C PHE A 182 0.52 -3.12 12.05
N ASP A 183 1.57 -3.92 12.24
CA ASP A 183 2.05 -4.33 13.57
C ASP A 183 3.22 -3.49 14.11
N GLY A 184 3.46 -2.33 13.50
CA GLY A 184 4.60 -1.47 13.79
C GLY A 184 5.80 -1.69 12.85
N ILE A 185 5.83 -2.81 12.12
CA ILE A 185 6.92 -3.14 11.17
C ILE A 185 6.38 -3.28 9.75
N GLY A 186 5.21 -3.90 9.57
CA GLY A 186 4.59 -4.05 8.26
C GLY A 186 3.19 -4.61 8.36
N MET A 187 2.60 -4.91 7.19
CA MET A 187 1.25 -5.48 7.13
C MET A 187 1.31 -6.98 7.42
N ARG A 188 0.82 -7.38 8.59
CA ARG A 188 0.66 -8.79 9.00
C ARG A 188 -0.73 -9.28 8.62
N ASP A 189 -0.98 -9.40 7.32
CA ASP A 189 -2.23 -9.91 6.76
C ASP A 189 -2.19 -11.43 6.53
N SER A 190 -3.22 -11.98 5.88
CA SER A 190 -3.35 -13.44 5.67
C SER A 190 -2.20 -14.04 4.85
N ALA A 191 -1.54 -13.24 4.01
CA ALA A 191 -0.40 -13.70 3.20
C ALA A 191 0.88 -13.85 4.04
N PHE A 192 1.04 -13.11 5.13
CA PHE A 192 2.29 -13.02 5.90
C PHE A 192 2.90 -14.39 6.28
N ASN A 193 2.07 -15.31 6.76
CA ASN A 193 2.53 -16.66 7.13
C ASN A 193 2.89 -17.51 5.90
N GLY A 194 2.09 -17.42 4.84
CA GLY A 194 2.34 -18.12 3.57
C GLY A 194 3.61 -17.61 2.88
N ASP A 195 3.91 -16.32 3.05
CA ASP A 195 5.14 -15.69 2.58
C ASP A 195 6.34 -15.99 3.49
N GLY A 196 6.21 -16.87 4.47
CA GLY A 196 7.30 -17.28 5.35
C GLY A 196 7.68 -16.20 6.36
N GLN A 197 6.71 -15.45 6.88
CA GLN A 197 6.89 -14.34 7.84
C GLN A 197 7.73 -13.19 7.26
N ARG A 198 7.38 -12.79 6.03
CA ARG A 198 7.94 -11.62 5.36
C ARG A 198 6.87 -10.56 5.19
N TYR A 199 7.22 -9.31 5.43
CA TYR A 199 6.38 -8.17 5.11
C TYR A 199 6.56 -7.76 3.66
N SER A 200 5.55 -7.14 3.05
CA SER A 200 5.62 -6.69 1.66
C SER A 200 5.64 -5.17 1.55
N THR A 201 6.66 -4.61 0.88
CA THR A 201 6.87 -3.17 0.75
C THR A 201 5.78 -2.49 -0.08
N TYR A 202 5.26 -3.16 -1.10
CA TYR A 202 4.18 -2.60 -1.94
C TYR A 202 2.90 -2.32 -1.14
N LYS A 203 2.62 -3.06 -0.06
CA LYS A 203 1.45 -2.83 0.81
C LYS A 203 1.57 -1.51 1.56
N LEU A 204 2.79 -1.11 1.95
CA LEU A 204 3.04 0.21 2.55
C LEU A 204 2.80 1.32 1.51
N ALA A 205 3.30 1.13 0.29
CA ALA A 205 3.08 2.08 -0.81
C ALA A 205 1.58 2.24 -1.13
N LEU A 206 0.83 1.14 -1.19
CA LEU A 206 -0.63 1.17 -1.40
C LEU A 206 -1.37 1.87 -0.26
N TRP A 207 -0.91 1.73 0.99
CA TRP A 207 -1.49 2.46 2.12
C TRP A 207 -1.32 3.98 1.93
N GLN A 208 -0.13 4.43 1.51
CA GLN A 208 0.11 5.85 1.21
C GLN A 208 -0.71 6.34 0.03
N ILE A 209 -0.83 5.56 -1.04
CA ILE A 209 -1.66 5.92 -2.20
C ILE A 209 -3.12 6.06 -1.76
N ALA A 210 -3.64 5.11 -0.97
CA ALA A 210 -5.00 5.18 -0.44
C ALA A 210 -5.21 6.39 0.46
N SER A 211 -4.23 6.72 1.32
CA SER A 211 -4.22 7.95 2.12
C SER A 211 -4.32 9.20 1.25
N ASN A 212 -3.51 9.30 0.19
CA ASN A 212 -3.52 10.43 -0.73
C ASN A 212 -4.86 10.57 -1.49
N VAL A 213 -5.46 9.45 -1.91
CA VAL A 213 -6.72 9.43 -2.66
C VAL A 213 -7.93 9.76 -1.77
N THR A 214 -7.95 9.24 -0.55
CA THR A 214 -9.12 9.34 0.34
C THR A 214 -9.05 10.52 1.32
N GLY A 215 -7.84 11.01 1.60
CA GLY A 215 -7.56 11.98 2.67
C GLY A 215 -7.56 11.35 4.07
N TYR A 216 -7.65 10.03 4.21
CA TYR A 216 -7.56 9.35 5.50
C TYR A 216 -6.11 9.31 5.99
N PRO A 217 -5.85 9.55 7.28
CA PRO A 217 -4.49 9.74 7.78
C PRO A 217 -3.70 8.43 7.82
N ILE A 218 -2.41 8.52 7.51
CA ILE A 218 -1.42 7.45 7.68
C ILE A 218 -0.40 7.88 8.77
N PRO A 219 0.02 6.96 9.66
CA PRO A 219 1.17 7.19 10.52
C PRO A 219 2.44 7.48 9.69
N LYS A 220 3.44 8.16 10.25
CA LYS A 220 4.68 8.47 9.50
C LYS A 220 5.59 7.25 9.36
N GLU A 221 5.49 6.33 10.30
CA GLU A 221 6.36 5.17 10.49
C GLU A 221 6.41 4.24 9.27
N PRO A 222 5.29 3.84 8.64
CA PRO A 222 5.29 3.05 7.41
C PRO A 222 6.13 3.66 6.29
N MET A 223 6.10 4.99 6.15
CA MET A 223 6.78 5.69 5.06
C MET A 223 8.28 5.79 5.26
N MET A 224 8.74 5.73 6.51
CA MET A 224 10.17 5.69 6.82
C MET A 224 10.82 4.35 6.46
N ILE A 225 10.04 3.28 6.25
CA ILE A 225 10.56 1.94 5.92
C ILE A 225 10.94 1.83 4.44
N ILE A 226 10.14 2.44 3.55
CA ILE A 226 10.30 2.33 2.09
C ILE A 226 11.73 2.65 1.62
N PRO A 227 12.40 3.73 2.08
CA PRO A 227 13.76 4.04 1.63
C PRO A 227 14.82 2.98 2.00
N PHE A 228 14.63 2.22 3.09
CA PHE A 228 15.52 1.09 3.44
C PHE A 228 15.38 -0.08 2.46
N MET A 229 14.23 -0.18 1.79
CA MET A 229 13.94 -1.23 0.81
C MET A 229 14.43 -0.91 -0.60
N GLN A 230 15.01 0.28 -0.81
CA GLN A 230 15.60 0.63 -2.10
C GLN A 230 17.01 0.06 -2.23
N ASN A 231 17.22 -0.73 -3.27
CA ASN A 231 18.56 -1.14 -3.68
C ASN A 231 19.37 0.10 -4.10
N GLN A 232 20.42 0.41 -3.35
CA GLN A 232 21.21 1.63 -3.56
C GLN A 232 22.02 1.62 -4.86
N THR A 233 22.27 0.44 -5.44
CA THR A 233 22.99 0.29 -6.71
C THR A 233 22.04 0.45 -7.89
N THR A 234 20.95 -0.32 -7.91
CA THR A 234 20.10 -0.43 -9.10
C THR A 234 18.87 0.47 -9.06
N GLY A 235 18.44 0.88 -7.86
CA GLY A 235 17.29 1.75 -7.65
C GLY A 235 15.96 1.04 -7.45
N GLY A 236 15.90 -0.26 -7.75
CA GLY A 236 14.69 -1.06 -7.56
C GLY A 236 14.33 -1.26 -6.09
N ILE A 237 13.05 -1.47 -5.82
CA ILE A 237 12.54 -1.75 -4.49
C ILE A 237 12.37 -3.24 -4.28
N TYR A 238 12.92 -3.76 -3.18
CA TYR A 238 12.69 -5.13 -2.74
C TYR A 238 11.22 -5.34 -2.37
N THR A 239 10.60 -6.40 -2.88
CA THR A 239 9.17 -6.70 -2.60
C THR A 239 8.94 -7.04 -1.14
N HIS A 240 9.85 -7.81 -0.55
CA HIS A 240 9.74 -8.39 0.78
C HIS A 240 10.92 -8.04 1.68
N TYR A 241 10.62 -7.98 2.98
CA TYR A 241 11.59 -7.75 4.05
C TYR A 241 11.22 -8.46 5.35
N ARG A 242 12.23 -8.59 6.23
CA ARG A 242 12.12 -9.25 7.53
C ARG A 242 11.82 -8.25 8.64
N ALA A 243 11.50 -8.78 9.83
CA ALA A 243 11.18 -7.95 11.00
C ALA A 243 12.28 -6.97 11.38
N ASP A 244 13.55 -7.34 11.16
CA ASP A 244 14.74 -6.51 11.39
C ASP A 244 15.01 -5.50 10.26
N LEU A 245 14.07 -5.32 9.33
CA LEU A 245 14.18 -4.47 8.13
C LEU A 245 15.26 -4.92 7.15
N THR A 246 15.70 -6.18 7.21
CA THR A 246 16.58 -6.77 6.19
C THR A 246 15.75 -7.10 4.94
N PRO A 247 16.13 -6.62 3.74
CA PRO A 247 15.49 -7.03 2.49
C PRO A 247 15.62 -8.55 2.25
N ASP A 248 14.53 -9.19 1.83
CA ASP A 248 14.48 -10.66 1.65
C ASP A 248 13.65 -11.08 0.43
N SER A 249 14.03 -10.54 -0.72
CA SER A 249 13.52 -10.89 -2.05
C SER A 249 14.38 -10.25 -3.13
N LEU A 250 13.93 -10.33 -4.39
CA LEU A 250 14.45 -9.52 -5.47
C LEU A 250 13.76 -8.15 -5.49
N THR A 251 14.41 -7.20 -6.16
CA THR A 251 13.72 -5.97 -6.58
C THR A 251 12.70 -6.31 -7.65
N ASN A 252 11.60 -5.55 -7.70
CA ASN A 252 10.50 -5.84 -8.62
C ASN A 252 9.90 -4.55 -9.22
N VAL A 253 9.47 -4.63 -10.48
CA VAL A 253 8.92 -3.49 -11.24
C VAL A 253 7.58 -2.99 -10.66
N GLU A 254 6.62 -3.87 -10.40
CA GLU A 254 5.35 -3.51 -9.75
C GLU A 254 5.59 -2.75 -8.43
N THR A 255 6.40 -3.32 -7.54
CA THR A 255 6.71 -2.73 -6.23
C THR A 255 7.38 -1.37 -6.38
N THR A 256 8.36 -1.27 -7.28
CA THR A 256 9.05 -0.01 -7.55
C THR A 256 8.10 1.05 -8.11
N SER A 257 7.20 0.66 -9.01
CA SER A 257 6.21 1.56 -9.61
C SER A 257 5.21 2.07 -8.58
N LEU A 258 4.71 1.20 -7.69
CA LEU A 258 3.82 1.60 -6.60
C LEU A 258 4.49 2.56 -5.61
N VAL A 259 5.76 2.34 -5.28
CA VAL A 259 6.52 3.27 -4.42
C VAL A 259 6.69 4.64 -5.09
N ILE A 260 7.02 4.68 -6.38
CA ILE A 260 7.09 5.94 -7.14
C ILE A 260 5.73 6.65 -7.15
N MET A 261 4.66 5.90 -7.35
CA MET A 261 3.29 6.44 -7.34
C MET A 261 2.90 7.02 -5.98
N ALA A 262 3.28 6.34 -4.89
CA ALA A 262 3.10 6.83 -3.52
C ALA A 262 3.85 8.16 -3.29
N GLU A 263 5.12 8.22 -3.69
CA GLU A 263 5.99 9.40 -3.53
C GLU A 263 5.50 10.61 -4.33
N LYS A 264 5.01 10.40 -5.56
CA LYS A 264 4.45 11.49 -6.39
C LYS A 264 3.19 12.12 -5.79
N GLY A 265 2.61 11.50 -4.76
CA GLY A 265 1.42 12.03 -4.11
C GLY A 265 0.20 11.97 -5.02
N VAL A 266 -0.05 10.82 -5.68
CA VAL A 266 -1.22 10.67 -6.56
C VAL A 266 -2.49 11.06 -5.82
N THR A 267 -3.02 12.22 -6.18
CA THR A 267 -4.31 12.74 -5.73
C THR A 267 -5.29 12.56 -6.88
N HIS A 268 -6.55 12.29 -6.56
CA HIS A 268 -7.63 12.35 -7.54
C HIS A 268 -8.59 13.45 -7.12
N GLU A 269 -9.22 14.09 -8.10
CA GLU A 269 -10.23 15.11 -7.82
C GLU A 269 -11.28 14.54 -6.88
N LYS A 270 -11.55 15.26 -5.78
CA LYS A 270 -12.59 14.86 -4.82
C LYS A 270 -13.91 14.72 -5.57
N PRO A 271 -14.67 13.62 -5.35
CA PRO A 271 -16.02 13.51 -5.89
C PRO A 271 -16.84 14.75 -5.55
N ALA A 272 -17.54 15.32 -6.54
CA ALA A 272 -18.33 16.55 -6.39
C ALA A 272 -19.34 16.50 -5.23
N ALA A 273 -19.77 15.29 -4.84
CA ALA A 273 -20.63 15.06 -3.68
C ALA A 273 -20.06 15.63 -2.36
N ILE A 274 -18.75 15.46 -2.10
CA ILE A 274 -18.09 15.98 -0.88
C ILE A 274 -17.94 17.51 -0.92
N ALA A 275 -17.81 18.10 -2.11
CA ALA A 275 -17.80 19.56 -2.25
C ALA A 275 -19.16 20.15 -1.84
N SER A 276 -20.27 19.50 -2.18
CA SER A 276 -21.62 19.95 -1.81
C SER A 276 -21.89 19.83 -0.31
N GLU A 277 -21.43 18.74 0.34
CA GLU A 277 -21.66 18.53 1.78
C GLU A 277 -20.85 19.51 2.64
N ASN A 278 -19.60 19.79 2.25
CA ASN A 278 -18.78 20.82 2.92
C ASN A 278 -19.32 22.23 2.68
N GLN A 279 -19.86 22.54 1.49
CA GLN A 279 -20.55 23.80 1.25
C GLN A 279 -21.79 23.96 2.15
N HIS A 280 -22.55 22.87 2.34
CA HIS A 280 -23.69 22.87 3.26
C HIS A 280 -23.25 23.11 4.72
N LEU A 281 -22.17 22.48 5.18
CA LEU A 281 -21.63 22.68 6.53
C LEU A 281 -21.10 24.10 6.76
N GLU A 282 -20.41 24.70 5.79
CA GLU A 282 -19.94 26.08 5.88
C GLU A 282 -21.11 27.08 5.85
N MET A 283 -22.15 26.82 5.06
CA MET A 283 -23.38 27.61 5.07
C MET A 283 -24.11 27.53 6.43
N ILE A 284 -24.15 26.34 7.06
CA ILE A 284 -24.74 26.16 8.40
C ILE A 284 -23.95 26.96 9.45
N LYS A 285 -22.61 26.95 9.40
CA LYS A 285 -21.77 27.75 10.31
C LYS A 285 -22.04 29.25 10.18
N TRP A 286 -22.17 29.76 8.95
CA TRP A 286 -22.52 31.15 8.68
C TRP A 286 -23.90 31.51 9.23
N LEU A 287 -24.90 30.65 9.05
CA LEU A 287 -26.24 30.86 9.59
C LEU A 287 -26.25 30.90 11.11
N ILE A 288 -25.57 29.95 11.77
CA ILE A 288 -25.45 29.94 13.24
C ILE A 288 -24.77 31.22 13.73
N GLY A 289 -23.67 31.64 13.10
CA GLY A 289 -22.99 32.89 13.43
C GLY A 289 -23.90 34.11 13.31
N ALA A 290 -24.67 34.21 12.21
CA ALA A 290 -25.61 35.30 11.98
C ALA A 290 -26.73 35.36 13.04
N PHE A 291 -27.29 34.21 13.42
CA PHE A 291 -28.33 34.15 14.46
C PHE A 291 -27.79 34.54 15.85
N VAL A 292 -26.57 34.14 16.19
CA VAL A 292 -25.92 34.52 17.46
C VAL A 292 -25.71 36.03 17.53
N VAL A 293 -25.19 36.64 16.45
CA VAL A 293 -24.96 38.10 16.38
C VAL A 293 -26.29 38.87 16.46
N ALA A 294 -27.32 38.43 15.75
CA ALA A 294 -28.64 39.06 15.79
C ALA A 294 -29.27 38.96 17.20
N GLY A 295 -29.14 37.81 17.87
CA GLY A 295 -29.61 37.63 19.25
C GLY A 295 -28.92 38.56 20.25
N PHE A 296 -27.60 38.73 20.13
CA PHE A 296 -26.84 39.67 20.94
C PHE A 296 -27.25 41.13 20.68
N ALA A 297 -27.47 41.51 19.41
CA ALA A 297 -27.95 42.85 19.08
C ALA A 297 -29.31 43.14 19.73
N ILE A 298 -30.27 42.21 19.64
CA ILE A 298 -31.60 42.36 20.25
C ILE A 298 -31.51 42.53 21.77
N LEU A 299 -30.62 41.77 22.45
CA LEU A 299 -30.40 41.91 23.89
C LEU A 299 -29.78 43.26 24.26
N LEU A 300 -28.85 43.77 23.45
CA LEU A 300 -28.20 45.07 23.67
C LEU A 300 -29.16 46.25 23.41
N PHE A 301 -30.10 46.12 22.47
CA PHE A 301 -31.11 47.15 22.20
C PHE A 301 -32.30 47.10 23.17
N LYS A 302 -32.57 45.97 23.82
CA LYS A 302 -33.65 45.85 24.82
C LYS A 302 -33.27 46.44 26.20
N ASN A 303 -31.98 46.65 26.46
CA ASN A 303 -31.45 47.19 27.71
C ASN A 303 -31.03 48.68 27.63
N ARG A 304 -31.51 49.40 26.60
CA ARG A 304 -31.46 50.86 26.51
C ARG A 304 -32.87 51.41 26.56
#